data_AF-A0A285QQV8-F1
#
_entry.id   AF-A0A285QQV8-F1
#
_cell.length_a   1.000
_cell.length_b   1.000
_cell.length_c   1.000
_cell.angle_alpha   90.00
_cell.angle_beta   90.00
_cell.angle_gamma   90.00
#
_symmetry.space_group_name_H-M   'P 1'
#
loop_
_entity.id
_entity.type
_entity.pdbx_description
1 polymer ?
#
loop_
_entity_poly.entity_id
_entity_poly.type
_entity_poly.pdbx_seq_one_letter_code
_entity_poly.pdbx_strand_id
1 'polypeptide(L)'
;MCPVTVSGMTSPDPAPLPAPLPDPLPGTDTARTLRTRVTCRRCHRPLHDPESRMLRLGPECRDPAERVARFDVDQDPLPGVG
;
A
#
# COMPACT_ATOMS: atom_id res chain seq x y z
N MET A 1 18.42 -61.48 18.78
CA MET A 1 18.47 -61.17 17.33
C MET A 1 17.05 -60.76 16.92
N CYS A 2 16.82 -59.47 16.69
CA CYS A 2 15.51 -58.93 16.30
C CYS A 2 15.61 -58.46 14.83
N PRO A 3 14.66 -58.81 13.94
CA PRO A 3 14.69 -58.34 12.57
C PRO A 3 14.27 -56.87 12.51
N VAL A 4 15.06 -56.05 11.82
CA VAL A 4 14.73 -54.66 11.49
C VAL A 4 13.82 -54.64 10.26
N THR A 5 12.61 -54.11 10.43
CA THR A 5 11.66 -53.86 9.34
C THR A 5 11.99 -52.53 8.68
N VAL A 6 12.31 -52.53 7.38
CA VAL A 6 12.51 -51.31 6.60
C VAL A 6 11.14 -50.81 6.14
N SER A 7 10.60 -49.80 6.80
CA SER A 7 9.42 -49.08 6.34
C SER A 7 9.76 -48.28 5.08
N GLY A 8 9.06 -48.61 3.99
CA GLY A 8 9.20 -47.95 2.70
C GLY A 8 8.99 -46.44 2.80
N MET A 9 9.98 -45.70 2.30
CA MET A 9 9.87 -44.28 2.01
C MET A 9 8.96 -44.11 0.79
N THR A 10 7.67 -43.84 1.02
CA THR A 10 6.79 -43.35 -0.05
C THR A 10 7.20 -41.91 -0.32
N SER A 11 7.74 -41.64 -1.51
CA SER A 11 8.00 -40.27 -1.95
C SER A 11 6.67 -39.50 -1.99
N PRO A 12 6.57 -38.30 -1.40
CA PRO A 12 5.45 -37.42 -1.69
C PRO A 12 5.56 -36.97 -3.15
N ASP A 13 4.46 -37.14 -3.88
CA ASP A 13 4.27 -36.60 -5.22
C ASP A 13 4.48 -35.06 -5.21
N PRO A 14 5.21 -34.47 -6.17
CA PRO A 14 5.37 -33.02 -6.19
C PRO A 14 4.03 -32.37 -6.53
N ALA A 15 3.53 -31.52 -5.62
CA ALA A 15 2.36 -30.70 -5.86
C ALA A 15 2.50 -29.92 -7.19
N PRO A 16 1.43 -29.79 -7.99
CA PRO A 16 1.51 -29.07 -9.26
C PRO A 16 1.92 -27.61 -9.00
N LEU A 17 2.94 -27.17 -9.73
CA LEU A 17 3.43 -25.79 -9.66
C LEU A 17 2.28 -24.81 -9.96
N PRO A 18 2.21 -23.65 -9.26
CA PRO A 18 1.24 -22.62 -9.56
C PRO A 18 1.42 -22.15 -11.01
N ALA A 19 0.31 -21.98 -11.73
CA ALA A 19 0.33 -21.43 -13.09
C ALA A 19 1.07 -20.08 -13.11
N PRO A 20 1.79 -19.76 -14.20
CA PRO A 20 2.48 -18.49 -14.34
C PRO A 20 1.46 -17.35 -14.17
N LEU A 21 1.75 -16.43 -13.25
CA LEU A 21 0.99 -15.20 -13.12
C LEU A 21 1.07 -14.46 -14.47
N PRO A 22 -0.04 -13.88 -14.96
CA PRO A 22 -0.02 -13.12 -16.20
C PRO A 22 0.99 -11.97 -16.08
N ASP A 23 1.69 -11.69 -17.18
CA ASP A 23 2.64 -10.57 -17.24
C ASP A 23 1.96 -9.28 -16.76
N PRO A 24 2.60 -8.52 -15.85
CA PRO A 24 2.04 -7.25 -15.41
C PRO A 24 1.87 -6.33 -16.61
N LEU A 25 0.75 -5.60 -16.67
CA LEU A 25 0.53 -4.62 -17.71
C LEU A 25 1.70 -3.62 -17.73
N PRO A 26 2.14 -3.18 -18.92
CA PRO A 26 3.21 -2.18 -19.02
C PRO A 26 2.81 -0.92 -18.26
N GLY A 27 3.57 -0.58 -17.20
CA GLY A 27 3.29 0.55 -16.31
C GLY A 27 2.59 0.21 -14.99
N THR A 28 2.15 -1.04 -14.77
CA THR A 28 1.52 -1.48 -13.50
C THR A 28 2.45 -2.29 -12.60
N ASP A 29 3.73 -2.42 -12.97
CA ASP A 29 4.76 -3.07 -12.15
C ASP A 29 5.14 -2.18 -10.95
N THR A 30 4.19 -2.10 -10.02
CA THR A 30 4.26 -1.27 -8.81
C THR A 30 5.15 -1.91 -7.73
N ALA A 31 5.54 -3.18 -7.88
CA ALA A 31 6.31 -3.93 -6.90
C ALA A 31 7.74 -3.40 -6.70
N ARG A 32 8.34 -2.81 -7.75
CA ARG A 32 9.73 -2.33 -7.74
C ARG A 32 9.89 -0.82 -7.71
N THR A 33 8.79 -0.07 -7.72
CA THR A 33 8.86 1.38 -7.55
C THR A 33 9.24 1.64 -6.11
N LEU A 34 10.55 1.86 -5.89
CA LEU A 34 11.16 2.33 -4.65
C LEU A 34 10.15 3.20 -3.91
N ARG A 35 9.56 2.67 -2.85
CA ARG A 35 8.67 3.46 -1.99
C ARG A 35 9.53 4.60 -1.47
N THR A 36 9.47 5.76 -2.12
CA THR A 36 10.25 6.93 -1.73
C THR A 36 9.99 7.11 -0.24
N ARG A 37 11.05 7.01 0.57
CA ARG A 37 10.95 7.20 2.02
C ARG A 37 10.56 8.65 2.22
N VAL A 38 9.28 8.88 2.52
CA VAL A 38 8.76 10.22 2.77
C VAL A 38 8.94 10.50 4.25
N THR A 39 9.48 11.66 4.58
CA THR A 39 9.60 12.13 5.96
C THR A 39 8.66 13.29 6.22
N CYS A 40 8.29 13.48 7.49
CA CYS A 40 7.51 14.63 7.91
C CYS A 40 8.29 15.93 7.71
N ARG A 41 7.65 16.98 7.20
CA ARG A 41 8.27 18.31 7.07
C ARG A 41 8.53 19.01 8.41
N ARG A 42 7.85 18.61 9.50
CA ARG A 42 7.99 19.21 10.83
C ARG A 42 8.96 18.43 11.72
N CYS A 43 8.69 17.15 11.96
CA CYS A 43 9.48 16.32 12.88
C CYS A 43 10.55 15.45 12.19
N HIS A 44 10.63 15.46 10.85
CA HIS A 44 11.54 14.65 10.03
C HIS A 44 11.46 13.12 10.25
N ARG A 45 10.47 12.63 10.99
CA ARG A 45 10.23 11.21 11.18
C ARG A 45 9.74 10.54 9.89
N PRO A 46 10.09 9.26 9.67
CA PRO A 46 9.61 8.51 8.52
C PRO A 46 8.09 8.32 8.57
N LEU A 47 7.42 8.55 7.44
CA LEU A 47 5.98 8.41 7.29
C LEU A 47 5.65 7.10 6.57
N HIS A 48 4.84 6.28 7.23
CA HIS A 48 4.43 4.97 6.72
C HIS A 48 3.01 5.00 6.15
N ASP A 49 2.10 5.72 6.80
CA ASP A 49 0.71 5.82 6.37
C ASP A 49 0.55 6.54 5.03
N PRO A 50 -0.33 6.05 4.15
CA PRO A 50 -0.53 6.65 2.83
C PRO A 50 -0.96 8.13 2.93
N GLU A 51 -1.85 8.45 3.87
CA GLU A 51 -2.33 9.82 4.08
C GLU A 51 -1.22 10.75 4.57
N SER A 52 -0.41 10.30 5.54
CA SER A 52 0.75 11.04 6.03
C SER A 52 1.78 11.27 4.92
N ARG A 53 2.02 10.27 4.07
CA ARG A 53 2.91 10.38 2.91
C ARG A 53 2.39 11.39 1.88
N MET A 54 1.08 11.42 1.62
CA MET A 54 0.44 12.38 0.72
C MET A 54 0.58 13.83 1.24
N LEU A 55 0.29 14.05 2.53
CA LEU A 55 0.38 15.39 3.13
C LEU A 55 1.81 15.80 3.53
N ARG A 56 2.77 14.86 3.50
CA ARG A 56 4.14 15.02 4.05
C ARG A 56 4.16 15.53 5.49
N LEU A 57 3.12 15.20 6.26
CA LEU A 57 2.92 15.57 7.66
C LEU A 57 2.49 14.31 8.42
N GLY A 58 3.21 13.99 9.50
CA GLY A 58 2.85 12.88 10.40
C GLY A 58 1.59 13.20 11.20
N PRO A 59 0.86 12.19 11.69
CA PRO A 59 -0.37 12.38 12.47
C PRO A 59 -0.13 13.22 13.73
N GLU A 60 1.05 13.12 14.34
CA GLU A 60 1.46 13.90 15.51
C GLU A 60 1.79 15.38 15.19
N CYS A 61 2.07 15.68 13.92
CA CYS A 61 2.41 17.02 13.44
C CYS A 61 1.27 17.68 12.67
N ARG A 62 0.24 16.91 12.32
CA ARG A 62 -0.99 17.39 11.69
C ARG A 62 -1.80 18.11 12.74
N ASP A 63 -1.98 19.41 12.57
CA ASP A 63 -2.80 20.18 13.49
C ASP A 63 -4.27 20.07 13.06
N PRO A 64 -5.17 19.49 13.87
CA PRO A 64 -6.59 19.40 13.54
C PRO A 64 -7.29 20.77 13.54
N ALA A 65 -6.63 21.86 13.97
CA ALA A 65 -7.12 23.23 13.84
C ALA A 65 -6.73 23.86 12.48
N GLU A 66 -5.82 23.27 11.71
CA GLU A 66 -5.54 23.63 10.31
C GLU A 66 -6.64 23.12 9.36
N ARG A 67 -7.84 22.84 9.90
CA ARG A 67 -9.03 22.53 9.10
C ARG A 67 -9.24 23.66 8.11
N VAL A 68 -9.32 23.24 6.85
CA VAL A 68 -9.53 24.08 5.66
C VAL A 68 -10.44 25.25 6.00
N ALA A 69 -9.91 26.47 5.81
CA ALA A 69 -10.69 27.68 5.98
C ALA A 69 -11.93 27.58 5.07
N ARG A 70 -13.11 27.62 5.68
CA ARG A 70 -14.37 27.63 4.95
C ARG A 70 -14.61 29.08 4.55
N PHE A 71 -14.65 29.33 3.25
CA PHE A 71 -14.97 30.63 2.70
C PHE A 71 -16.42 30.59 2.22
N ASP A 72 -17.28 31.41 2.81
CA ASP A 72 -18.58 31.72 2.23
C ASP A 72 -18.35 32.72 1.10
N VAL A 73 -18.36 32.18 -0.13
CA VAL A 73 -18.26 32.96 -1.36
C VAL A 73 -19.61 32.92 -2.07
N ASP A 74 -20.04 34.08 -2.57
CA ASP A 74 -21.20 34.16 -3.44
C ASP A 74 -20.87 33.40 -4.74
N GLN A 75 -21.62 32.34 -5.02
CA GLN A 75 -21.43 31.51 -6.19
C GLN A 75 -22.55 31.83 -7.18
N ASP A 76 -22.17 32.31 -8.36
CA ASP A 76 -23.14 32.48 -9.44
C ASP A 76 -23.81 31.13 -9.77
N PRO A 77 -25.13 31.11 -9.93
CA PRO A 77 -25.84 29.89 -10.28
C PRO A 77 -25.39 29.36 -11.64
N LEU A 78 -25.35 28.03 -11.76
CA LEU A 78 -25.00 27.39 -13.02
C LEU A 78 -26.01 27.76 -14.11
N PRO A 79 -25.58 27.96 -15.36
CA PRO A 79 -26.51 28.18 -16.46
C PRO A 79 -27.40 26.93 -16.67
N GLY A 80 -28.71 27.13 -16.75
CA GLY A 80 -29.69 26.06 -16.96
C GLY A 80 -30.30 25.45 -15.69
N VAL A 81 -29.90 25.93 -14.49
CA VAL A 81 -30.68 25.74 -13.26
C VAL A 81 -31.51 27.00 -12.98
N GLY A 82 -32.59 27.16 -13.75
CA GLY A 82 -33.60 28.21 -13.60
C GLY A 82 -34.98 27.66 -13.89
#